data_AF-A0A9E6CJX9-F1
#
_entry.id   AF-A0A9E6CJX9-F1
#
_cell.length_a   1.000
_cell.length_b   1.000
_cell.length_c   1.000
_cell.angle_alpha   90.00
_cell.angle_beta   90.00
_cell.angle_gamma   90.00
#
_symmetry.space_group_name_H-M   'P 1'
#
loop_
_entity.id
_entity.type
_entity.pdbx_description
1 polymer ?
#
loop_
_entity_poly.entity_id
_entity_poly.type
_entity_poly.pdbx_seq_one_letter_code
_entity_poly.pdbx_strand_id
1 'polypeptide(L)'
;MNLANKKILIVGLGASGIASARFAINQGASVTVTDIAPAKDLADHAHKALAMGVDLELGRHETETFERADLIVISPGVPHTISQILRARSKGVPVLGEIELASRFIREPVIAVSGTNGKTTTTTLLGKMLENSGFKAFVGGNIGNPLIDYVDQKIKAEIVIAEISSFQLDTIETFRPKVSVLLNITEDHMDRYPDFEAYTSSKYRIFENQQADDIAVINGSDPLIRSITQNIKAKKMTFYHREDNNAAALNSATINWNGSSNAAFIGVQSQGKQTGSIELSGYKLAGRHNLENAAAASLAALAVGGSLEAIQSTLNNFQGLSHRLEFITTVSGVRFFNDSKATNVDAVARALEAFSSPVILIMGGRDKGGNFGSLKELVHKHTKKLIVMGEAKEKVKSALGDV
;
A
#
# COMPACT_ATOMS: atom_id res chain seq x y z
N MET A 1 13.74 -12.90 17.91
CA MET A 1 14.31 -11.66 18.46
C MET A 1 13.90 -11.57 19.93
N ASN A 2 14.75 -11.02 20.82
CA ASN A 2 14.42 -10.80 22.23
C ASN A 2 14.64 -9.30 22.55
N LEU A 3 13.63 -8.64 23.11
CA LEU A 3 13.66 -7.22 23.45
C LEU A 3 13.79 -6.96 24.96
N ALA A 4 13.71 -7.99 25.78
CA ALA A 4 13.76 -7.83 27.23
C ALA A 4 15.08 -7.18 27.68
N ASN A 5 14.98 -6.19 28.56
CA ASN A 5 16.10 -5.41 29.09
C ASN A 5 16.93 -4.65 28.03
N LYS A 6 16.39 -4.47 26.81
CA LYS A 6 17.02 -3.68 25.74
C LYS A 6 16.55 -2.23 25.77
N LYS A 7 17.43 -1.31 25.38
CA LYS A 7 17.10 0.10 25.12
C LYS A 7 16.62 0.24 23.69
N ILE A 8 15.32 0.42 23.52
CA ILE A 8 14.68 0.55 22.22
C ILE A 8 14.36 2.01 21.96
N LEU A 9 14.92 2.56 20.89
CA LEU A 9 14.55 3.88 20.41
C LEU A 9 13.51 3.76 19.30
N ILE A 10 12.35 4.39 19.50
CA ILE A 10 11.33 4.54 18.47
C ILE A 10 11.47 5.95 17.87
N VAL A 11 11.56 6.05 16.55
CA VAL A 11 11.70 7.32 15.84
C VAL A 11 10.40 7.64 15.11
N GLY A 12 9.73 8.71 15.54
CA GLY A 12 8.40 9.13 15.10
C GLY A 12 7.30 8.70 16.08
N LEU A 13 6.49 9.65 16.53
CA LEU A 13 5.40 9.50 17.51
C LEU A 13 4.02 9.61 16.83
N GLY A 14 3.82 8.81 15.79
CA GLY A 14 2.52 8.60 15.15
C GLY A 14 1.83 7.32 15.65
N ALA A 15 0.83 6.85 14.90
CA ALA A 15 0.13 5.59 15.19
C ALA A 15 1.10 4.38 15.27
N SER A 16 1.97 4.20 14.27
CA SER A 16 2.99 3.14 14.26
C SER A 16 4.01 3.28 15.39
N GLY A 17 4.36 4.51 15.76
CA GLY A 17 5.30 4.80 16.85
C GLY A 17 4.73 4.39 18.21
N ILE A 18 3.50 4.80 18.51
CA ILE A 18 2.79 4.39 19.74
C ILE A 18 2.62 2.87 19.81
N ALA A 19 2.22 2.25 18.70
CA ALA A 19 2.05 0.80 18.62
C ALA A 19 3.38 0.06 18.89
N SER A 20 4.48 0.51 18.27
CA SER A 20 5.81 -0.08 18.45
C SER A 20 6.34 0.13 19.88
N ALA A 21 6.11 1.31 20.48
CA ALA A 21 6.52 1.61 21.85
C ALA A 21 5.79 0.71 22.86
N ARG A 22 4.46 0.58 22.71
CA ARG A 22 3.63 -0.30 23.53
C ARG A 22 4.11 -1.75 23.44
N PHE A 23 4.31 -2.26 22.22
CA PHE A 23 4.80 -3.62 22.00
C PHE A 23 6.15 -3.84 22.69
N ALA A 24 7.11 -2.93 22.49
CA ALA A 24 8.44 -3.05 23.08
C ALA A 24 8.40 -3.06 24.62
N ILE A 25 7.59 -2.19 25.24
CA ILE A 25 7.36 -2.20 26.71
C ILE A 25 6.79 -3.55 27.16
N ASN A 26 5.79 -4.07 26.46
CA ASN A 26 5.18 -5.37 26.79
C ASN A 26 6.18 -6.54 26.67
N GLN A 27 7.23 -6.38 25.84
CA GLN A 27 8.34 -7.34 25.74
C GLN A 27 9.44 -7.11 26.79
N GLY A 28 9.26 -6.18 27.73
CA GLY A 28 10.20 -5.89 28.81
C GLY A 28 11.37 -4.97 28.42
N ALA A 29 11.22 -4.18 27.36
CA ALA A 29 12.22 -3.21 26.95
C ALA A 29 12.11 -1.87 27.72
N SER A 30 13.23 -1.14 27.80
CA SER A 30 13.24 0.28 28.13
C SER A 30 13.06 1.08 26.86
N VAL A 31 12.04 1.93 26.78
CA VAL A 31 11.65 2.60 25.53
C VAL A 31 11.78 4.10 25.63
N THR A 32 12.46 4.69 24.65
CA THR A 32 12.45 6.12 24.37
C THR A 32 11.81 6.36 23.01
N VAL A 33 10.93 7.36 22.90
CA VAL A 33 10.41 7.83 21.60
C VAL A 33 10.93 9.24 21.32
N THR A 34 11.45 9.43 20.11
CA THR A 34 11.92 10.74 19.63
C THR A 34 11.11 11.19 18.41
N ASP A 35 10.74 12.47 18.34
CA ASP A 35 10.06 13.07 17.20
C ASP A 35 10.54 14.51 16.96
N ILE A 36 10.72 14.89 15.69
CA ILE A 36 11.15 16.24 15.31
C ILE A 36 10.03 17.27 15.53
N ALA A 37 8.77 16.83 15.51
CA ALA A 37 7.65 17.70 15.80
C ALA A 37 7.61 18.04 17.31
N PRO A 38 7.29 19.29 17.66
CA PRO A 38 7.20 19.71 19.05
C PRO A 38 5.98 19.08 19.74
N ALA A 39 6.03 18.98 21.07
CA ALA A 39 4.98 18.35 21.88
C ALA A 39 3.56 18.87 21.61
N LYS A 40 3.42 20.17 21.29
CA LYS A 40 2.12 20.79 20.96
C LYS A 40 1.42 20.15 19.75
N ASP A 41 2.18 19.65 18.78
CA ASP A 41 1.64 19.08 17.53
C ASP A 41 1.33 17.58 17.70
N LEU A 42 1.76 16.99 18.83
CA LEU A 42 1.69 15.56 19.13
C LEU A 42 0.97 15.26 20.46
N ALA A 43 0.26 16.23 21.03
CA ALA A 43 -0.24 16.19 22.41
C ALA A 43 -0.95 14.87 22.77
N ASP A 44 -1.86 14.39 21.91
CA ASP A 44 -2.60 13.14 22.15
C ASP A 44 -1.70 11.91 22.18
N HIS A 45 -0.71 11.83 21.28
CA HIS A 45 0.23 10.71 21.23
C HIS A 45 1.23 10.80 22.39
N ALA A 46 1.74 11.99 22.70
CA ALA A 46 2.65 12.23 23.81
C ALA A 46 2.02 11.83 25.15
N HIS A 47 0.76 12.20 25.39
CA HIS A 47 0.02 11.78 26.58
C HIS A 47 -0.04 10.25 26.68
N LYS A 48 -0.44 9.56 25.60
CA LYS A 48 -0.50 8.09 25.58
C LYS A 48 0.85 7.44 25.86
N ALA A 49 1.93 7.96 25.28
CA ALA A 49 3.27 7.44 25.51
C ALA A 49 3.72 7.58 26.98
N LEU A 50 3.54 8.77 27.57
CA LEU A 50 3.87 9.02 28.98
C LEU A 50 3.08 8.12 29.93
N ALA A 51 1.78 7.90 29.64
CA ALA A 51 0.94 7.01 30.43
C ALA A 51 1.43 5.54 30.43
N MET A 52 2.23 5.14 29.43
CA MET A 52 2.86 3.82 29.37
C MET A 52 4.25 3.77 30.02
N GLY A 53 4.77 4.90 30.52
CA GLY A 53 6.13 5.00 31.08
C GLY A 53 7.22 5.13 30.02
N VAL A 54 6.89 5.64 28.83
CA VAL A 54 7.86 5.91 27.76
C VAL A 54 8.58 7.24 28.00
N ASP A 55 9.90 7.26 27.83
CA ASP A 55 10.67 8.51 27.79
C ASP A 55 10.46 9.23 26.46
N LEU A 56 10.22 10.54 26.49
CA LEU A 56 9.95 11.34 25.29
C LEU A 56 11.01 12.40 25.01
N GLU A 57 11.40 12.47 23.74
CA GLU A 57 12.29 13.49 23.20
C GLU A 57 11.60 14.17 22.00
N LEU A 58 10.87 15.26 22.26
CA LEU A 58 10.05 15.94 21.24
C LEU A 58 10.67 17.28 20.83
N GLY A 59 10.45 17.63 19.55
CA GLY A 59 10.98 18.84 18.92
C GLY A 59 12.45 18.73 18.51
N ARG A 60 13.06 17.55 18.63
CA ARG A 60 14.49 17.32 18.35
C ARG A 60 14.82 15.84 18.21
N HIS A 61 16.03 15.57 17.72
CA HIS A 61 16.64 14.24 17.64
C HIS A 61 18.07 14.32 18.18
N GLU A 62 18.26 13.94 19.45
CA GLU A 62 19.56 13.92 20.12
C GLU A 62 20.40 12.77 19.59
N THR A 63 21.58 13.07 19.04
CA THR A 63 22.43 12.04 18.43
C THR A 63 22.84 10.96 19.43
N GLU A 64 23.07 11.34 20.68
CA GLU A 64 23.48 10.42 21.75
C GLU A 64 22.41 9.35 22.05
N THR A 65 21.12 9.70 21.98
CA THR A 65 20.00 8.77 22.18
C THR A 65 20.01 7.66 21.12
N PHE A 66 20.29 8.01 19.87
CA PHE A 66 20.38 7.06 18.76
C PHE A 66 21.59 6.13 18.89
N GLU A 67 22.74 6.67 19.26
CA GLU A 67 23.99 5.91 19.35
C GLU A 67 24.04 4.96 20.56
N ARG A 68 23.21 5.20 21.59
CA ARG A 68 23.12 4.37 22.80
C ARG A 68 22.03 3.29 22.74
N ALA A 69 21.19 3.30 21.72
CA ALA A 69 20.11 2.33 21.57
C ALA A 69 20.68 0.93 21.25
N ASP A 70 20.04 -0.11 21.77
CA ASP A 70 20.30 -1.51 21.38
C ASP A 70 19.61 -1.85 20.05
N LEU A 71 18.53 -1.15 19.72
CA LEU A 71 17.76 -1.26 18.49
C LEU A 71 16.97 0.03 18.24
N ILE A 72 16.94 0.47 17.00
CA ILE A 72 16.12 1.59 16.55
C ILE A 72 14.96 1.05 15.69
N VAL A 73 13.74 1.52 15.97
CA VAL A 73 12.54 1.24 15.16
C VAL A 73 12.04 2.54 14.56
N ILE A 74 12.01 2.63 13.23
CA ILE A 74 11.65 3.83 12.50
C ILE A 74 10.20 3.75 12.04
N SER A 75 9.42 4.80 12.33
CA SER A 75 8.08 4.99 11.75
C SER A 75 8.18 5.31 10.24
N PRO A 76 7.26 4.82 9.39
CA PRO A 76 7.38 4.97 7.93
C PRO A 76 7.56 6.41 7.43
N GLY A 77 6.95 7.39 8.10
CA GLY A 77 7.06 8.80 7.74
C GLY A 77 8.46 9.40 7.93
N VAL A 78 9.29 8.83 8.80
CA VAL A 78 10.62 9.36 9.12
C VAL A 78 11.64 8.92 8.06
N PRO A 79 12.45 9.84 7.48
CA PRO A 79 13.52 9.47 6.57
C PRO A 79 14.57 8.59 7.24
N HIS A 80 14.79 7.39 6.70
CA HIS A 80 15.88 6.50 7.16
C HIS A 80 17.28 7.03 6.78
N THR A 81 17.34 8.18 6.11
CA THR A 81 18.55 8.88 5.64
C THR A 81 18.95 10.06 6.53
N ILE A 82 18.21 10.36 7.61
CA ILE A 82 18.63 11.43 8.55
C ILE A 82 19.98 11.10 9.20
N SER A 83 20.75 12.14 9.54
CA SER A 83 22.13 12.00 10.01
C SER A 83 22.27 11.14 11.26
N GLN A 84 21.29 11.19 12.18
CA GLN A 84 21.27 10.39 13.40
C GLN A 84 21.16 8.89 13.11
N ILE A 85 20.32 8.49 12.14
CA ILE A 85 20.18 7.09 11.72
C ILE A 85 21.47 6.61 11.04
N LEU A 86 22.06 7.42 10.16
CA LEU A 86 23.31 7.07 9.50
C LEU A 86 24.46 6.87 10.51
N ARG A 87 24.54 7.72 11.53
CA ARG A 87 25.53 7.58 12.62
C ARG A 87 25.28 6.36 13.49
N ALA A 88 24.03 6.06 13.84
CA ALA A 88 23.71 4.86 14.61
C ALA A 88 24.12 3.58 13.85
N ARG A 89 23.82 3.52 12.54
CA ARG A 89 24.23 2.42 11.67
C ARG A 89 25.75 2.26 11.59
N SER A 90 26.51 3.35 11.47
CA SER A 90 27.99 3.27 11.42
C SER A 90 28.60 2.76 12.73
N LYS A 91 27.89 2.87 13.85
CA LYS A 91 28.24 2.27 15.15
C LYS A 91 27.70 0.84 15.34
N GLY A 92 27.06 0.26 14.33
CA GLY A 92 26.52 -1.10 14.40
C GLY A 92 25.18 -1.22 15.13
N VAL A 93 24.50 -0.11 15.41
CA VAL A 93 23.15 -0.15 15.99
C VAL A 93 22.17 -0.65 14.93
N PRO A 94 21.42 -1.74 15.17
CA PRO A 94 20.40 -2.23 14.25
C PRO A 94 19.28 -1.21 14.07
N VAL A 95 18.81 -1.06 12.84
CA VAL A 95 17.75 -0.11 12.48
C VAL A 95 16.69 -0.82 11.64
N LEU A 96 15.48 -0.95 12.18
CA LEU A 96 14.38 -1.65 11.55
C LEU A 96 13.16 -0.73 11.36
N GLY A 97 12.27 -1.11 10.45
CA GLY A 97 10.93 -0.53 10.37
C GLY A 97 9.95 -1.24 11.31
N GLU A 98 8.80 -0.60 11.54
CA GLU A 98 7.69 -1.20 12.30
C GLU A 98 7.23 -2.55 11.69
N ILE A 99 7.14 -2.67 10.36
CA ILE A 99 6.72 -3.93 9.72
C ILE A 99 7.76 -5.05 9.86
N GLU A 100 9.05 -4.68 9.85
CA GLU A 100 10.13 -5.64 10.01
C GLU A 100 10.10 -6.17 11.44
N LEU A 101 9.96 -5.28 12.43
CA LEU A 101 9.76 -5.64 13.83
C LEU A 101 8.58 -6.59 13.98
N ALA A 102 7.40 -6.23 13.44
CA ALA A 102 6.20 -7.05 13.54
C ALA A 102 6.42 -8.45 12.95
N SER A 103 7.04 -8.53 11.76
CA SER A 103 7.27 -9.79 11.07
C SER A 103 8.18 -10.77 11.83
N ARG A 104 9.05 -10.29 12.73
CA ARG A 104 9.88 -11.17 13.59
C ARG A 104 9.05 -11.97 14.60
N PHE A 105 7.81 -11.56 14.85
CA PHE A 105 6.92 -12.16 15.85
C PHE A 105 5.64 -12.77 15.25
N ILE A 106 5.34 -12.49 13.98
CA ILE A 106 4.25 -13.13 13.22
C ILE A 106 4.71 -14.53 12.80
N ARG A 107 3.85 -15.54 13.01
CA ARG A 107 4.11 -16.95 12.64
C ARG A 107 3.22 -17.44 11.51
N GLU A 108 2.12 -16.73 11.31
CA GLU A 108 1.12 -16.94 10.28
C GLU A 108 1.69 -16.54 8.90
N PRO A 109 1.16 -17.12 7.80
CA PRO A 109 1.47 -16.63 6.47
C PRO A 109 1.07 -15.16 6.33
N VAL A 110 2.02 -14.35 5.84
CA VAL A 110 1.78 -12.94 5.50
C VAL A 110 1.54 -12.82 3.99
N ILE A 111 0.44 -12.18 3.61
CA ILE A 111 0.21 -11.66 2.26
C ILE A 111 0.48 -10.15 2.28
N ALA A 112 1.49 -9.70 1.53
CA ALA A 112 1.85 -8.29 1.45
C ALA A 112 1.37 -7.68 0.13
N VAL A 113 0.69 -6.54 0.19
CA VAL A 113 0.18 -5.83 -0.99
C VAL A 113 0.86 -4.46 -1.11
N SER A 114 1.54 -4.23 -2.22
CA SER A 114 2.17 -2.94 -2.54
C SER A 114 1.89 -2.48 -3.97
N GLY A 115 2.29 -1.25 -4.26
CA GLY A 115 2.03 -0.52 -5.50
C GLY A 115 2.00 0.98 -5.27
N THR A 116 1.97 1.78 -6.33
CA THR A 116 1.69 3.23 -6.18
C THR A 116 0.21 3.42 -5.84
N ASN A 117 -0.68 2.84 -6.64
CA ASN A 117 -2.14 2.97 -6.52
C ASN A 117 -2.81 1.60 -6.32
N GLY A 118 -4.05 1.59 -5.82
CA GLY A 118 -4.88 0.38 -5.68
C GLY A 118 -4.62 -0.51 -4.44
N LYS A 119 -3.57 -0.22 -3.66
CA LYS A 119 -3.17 -1.01 -2.48
C LYS A 119 -4.30 -1.28 -1.49
N THR A 120 -4.94 -0.23 -1.00
CA THR A 120 -6.03 -0.29 -0.01
C THR A 120 -7.23 -1.08 -0.52
N THR A 121 -7.65 -0.84 -1.77
CA THR A 121 -8.76 -1.57 -2.40
C THR A 121 -8.44 -3.05 -2.51
N THR A 122 -7.27 -3.40 -3.04
CA THR A 122 -6.81 -4.78 -3.20
C THR A 122 -6.67 -5.50 -1.85
N THR A 123 -6.05 -4.85 -0.86
CA THR A 123 -5.87 -5.40 0.49
C THR A 123 -7.22 -5.68 1.16
N THR A 124 -8.18 -4.77 1.02
CA THR A 124 -9.51 -4.93 1.60
C THR A 124 -10.33 -6.00 0.88
N LEU A 125 -10.27 -6.05 -0.46
CA LEU A 125 -10.90 -7.11 -1.24
C LEU A 125 -10.36 -8.47 -0.84
N LEU A 126 -9.04 -8.62 -0.80
CA LEU A 126 -8.36 -9.85 -0.41
C LEU A 126 -8.76 -10.30 0.99
N GLY A 127 -8.78 -9.39 1.98
CA GLY A 127 -9.26 -9.69 3.33
C GLY A 127 -10.68 -10.27 3.32
N LYS A 128 -11.63 -9.57 2.66
CA LYS A 128 -13.03 -10.02 2.55
C LYS A 128 -13.17 -11.35 1.79
N MET A 129 -12.38 -11.57 0.74
CA MET A 129 -12.39 -12.82 -0.03
C MET A 129 -11.97 -14.01 0.84
N LEU A 130 -10.95 -13.82 1.67
CA LEU A 130 -10.46 -14.86 2.58
C LEU A 130 -11.41 -15.09 3.75
N GLU A 131 -11.97 -14.03 4.35
CA GLU A 131 -13.02 -14.14 5.37
C GLU A 131 -14.23 -14.91 4.84
N ASN A 132 -14.73 -14.57 3.65
CA ASN A 132 -15.84 -15.27 3.00
C ASN A 132 -15.48 -16.70 2.58
N SER A 133 -14.18 -17.01 2.44
CA SER A 133 -13.68 -18.38 2.23
C SER A 133 -13.53 -19.16 3.55
N GLY A 134 -13.87 -18.56 4.70
CA GLY A 134 -13.85 -19.18 6.01
C GLY A 134 -12.57 -18.97 6.81
N PHE A 135 -11.59 -18.21 6.30
CA PHE A 135 -10.36 -17.91 7.04
C PHE A 135 -10.58 -16.83 8.09
N LYS A 136 -9.94 -17.00 9.25
CA LYS A 136 -9.71 -15.88 10.18
C LYS A 136 -8.59 -15.01 9.65
N ALA A 137 -8.92 -13.89 9.04
CA ALA A 137 -7.96 -12.95 8.48
C ALA A 137 -7.70 -11.77 9.42
N PHE A 138 -6.46 -11.29 9.47
CA PHE A 138 -6.14 -9.95 9.96
C PHE A 138 -5.77 -9.05 8.79
N VAL A 139 -6.29 -7.83 8.76
CA VAL A 139 -5.96 -6.82 7.74
C VAL A 139 -5.36 -5.59 8.42
N GLY A 140 -4.15 -5.18 8.00
CA GLY A 140 -3.47 -4.02 8.57
C GLY A 140 -2.25 -3.55 7.78
N GLY A 141 -1.31 -2.91 8.47
CA GLY A 141 -0.08 -2.36 7.89
C GLY A 141 -0.20 -0.86 7.66
N ASN A 142 -0.04 -0.40 6.42
CA ASN A 142 -0.18 1.00 6.03
C ASN A 142 -1.64 1.50 6.00
N ILE A 143 -2.61 0.60 6.19
CA ILE A 143 -4.04 0.89 6.28
C ILE A 143 -4.57 0.43 7.64
N GLY A 144 -5.46 1.23 8.23
CA GLY A 144 -6.14 0.86 9.46
C GLY A 144 -5.15 0.77 10.62
N ASN A 145 -4.94 -0.44 11.12
CA ASN A 145 -4.06 -0.70 12.26
C ASN A 145 -2.61 -0.94 11.80
N PRO A 146 -1.60 -0.39 12.50
CA PRO A 146 -0.20 -0.81 12.36
C PRO A 146 -0.07 -2.33 12.43
N LEU A 147 0.89 -2.90 11.71
CA LEU A 147 1.06 -4.35 11.64
C LEU A 147 1.46 -4.94 13.00
N ILE A 148 2.24 -4.20 13.80
CA ILE A 148 2.67 -4.61 15.13
C ILE A 148 1.51 -4.78 16.11
N ASP A 149 0.37 -4.11 15.89
CA ASP A 149 -0.83 -4.29 16.72
C ASP A 149 -1.43 -5.68 16.60
N TYR A 150 -1.18 -6.40 15.50
CA TYR A 150 -1.57 -7.80 15.39
C TYR A 150 -0.81 -8.68 16.39
N VAL A 151 0.47 -8.38 16.64
CA VAL A 151 1.32 -9.19 17.52
C VAL A 151 0.83 -9.11 18.97
N ASP A 152 0.35 -7.93 19.39
CA ASP A 152 -0.21 -7.67 20.71
C ASP A 152 -1.63 -8.25 20.92
N GLN A 153 -2.31 -8.70 19.86
CA GLN A 153 -3.66 -9.24 19.97
C GLN A 153 -3.69 -10.65 20.56
N LYS A 154 -4.66 -10.88 21.44
CA LYS A 154 -4.93 -12.19 22.04
C LYS A 154 -5.56 -13.18 21.05
N ILE A 155 -6.26 -12.67 20.03
CA ILE A 155 -6.89 -13.49 18.98
C ILE A 155 -5.90 -13.63 17.84
N LYS A 156 -5.58 -14.88 17.48
CA LYS A 156 -4.70 -15.18 16.35
C LYS A 156 -5.51 -15.42 15.08
N ALA A 157 -5.05 -14.79 14.00
CA ALA A 157 -5.52 -15.04 12.66
C ALA A 157 -4.90 -16.33 12.11
N GLU A 158 -5.49 -16.88 11.06
CA GLU A 158 -4.87 -17.93 10.24
C GLU A 158 -4.01 -17.33 9.14
N ILE A 159 -4.27 -16.07 8.78
CA ILE A 159 -3.56 -15.35 7.73
C ILE A 159 -3.52 -13.85 8.00
N VAL A 160 -2.38 -13.23 7.72
CA VAL A 160 -2.16 -11.79 7.90
C VAL A 160 -2.06 -11.14 6.52
N ILE A 161 -2.93 -10.17 6.25
CA ILE A 161 -2.92 -9.37 5.03
C ILE A 161 -2.42 -7.96 5.38
N ALA A 162 -1.29 -7.58 4.80
CA ALA A 162 -0.63 -6.32 5.10
C ALA A 162 -0.56 -5.42 3.86
N GLU A 163 -1.13 -4.21 3.95
CA GLU A 163 -0.83 -3.15 3.01
C GLU A 163 0.57 -2.60 3.30
N ILE A 164 1.47 -2.61 2.33
CA ILE A 164 2.86 -2.21 2.51
C ILE A 164 3.22 -1.02 1.61
N SER A 165 3.68 0.07 2.21
CA SER A 165 4.24 1.24 1.51
C SER A 165 5.70 1.01 1.11
N SER A 166 6.21 1.84 0.18
CA SER A 166 7.64 1.82 -0.17
C SER A 166 8.52 2.25 1.01
N PHE A 167 8.09 3.24 1.80
CA PHE A 167 8.84 3.67 3.00
C PHE A 167 9.00 2.55 4.04
N GLN A 168 8.01 1.69 4.19
CA GLN A 168 8.10 0.51 5.05
C GLN A 168 9.11 -0.50 4.48
N LEU A 169 9.09 -0.73 3.16
CA LEU A 169 10.04 -1.63 2.48
C LEU A 169 11.49 -1.14 2.57
N ASP A 170 11.75 0.17 2.67
CA ASP A 170 13.11 0.71 2.84
C ASP A 170 13.82 0.24 4.13
N THR A 171 13.06 -0.27 5.10
CA THR A 171 13.57 -0.59 6.44
C THR A 171 13.38 -2.06 6.83
N ILE A 172 13.13 -2.92 5.82
CA ILE A 172 13.11 -4.37 6.02
C ILE A 172 14.52 -4.95 5.99
N GLU A 173 14.66 -6.12 6.60
CA GLU A 173 15.86 -6.95 6.54
C GLU A 173 15.46 -8.39 6.20
N THR A 174 14.54 -8.99 6.97
CA THR A 174 14.12 -10.39 6.80
C THR A 174 12.64 -10.57 6.48
N PHE A 175 11.89 -9.46 6.35
CA PHE A 175 10.49 -9.49 5.95
C PHE A 175 10.30 -10.34 4.69
N ARG A 176 9.57 -11.45 4.85
CA ARG A 176 9.35 -12.48 3.83
C ARG A 176 7.87 -12.85 3.76
N PRO A 177 7.08 -12.16 2.92
CA PRO A 177 5.69 -12.53 2.68
C PRO A 177 5.58 -13.88 1.97
N LYS A 178 4.61 -14.70 2.37
CA LYS A 178 4.27 -15.93 1.66
C LYS A 178 3.72 -15.63 0.27
N VAL A 179 2.93 -14.56 0.16
CA VAL A 179 2.45 -14.00 -1.09
C VAL A 179 2.77 -12.51 -1.13
N SER A 180 3.46 -12.06 -2.17
CA SER A 180 3.73 -10.64 -2.43
C SER A 180 2.94 -10.19 -3.64
N VAL A 181 2.15 -9.13 -3.50
CA VAL A 181 1.35 -8.53 -4.58
C VAL A 181 1.95 -7.17 -4.94
N LEU A 182 2.34 -6.97 -6.20
CA LEU A 182 2.79 -5.68 -6.71
C LEU A 182 1.88 -5.20 -7.85
N LEU A 183 1.13 -4.14 -7.57
CA LEU A 183 0.03 -3.69 -8.43
C LEU A 183 0.47 -2.85 -9.63
N ASN A 184 1.32 -1.86 -9.39
CA ASN A 184 1.79 -0.87 -10.38
C ASN A 184 2.94 -0.07 -9.76
N ILE A 185 3.79 0.52 -10.60
CA ILE A 185 4.78 1.51 -10.19
C ILE A 185 4.70 2.71 -11.13
N THR A 186 4.18 3.82 -10.62
CA THR A 186 4.12 5.14 -11.29
C THR A 186 4.72 6.22 -10.39
N GLU A 187 5.18 7.34 -10.97
CA GLU A 187 5.84 8.44 -10.24
C GLU A 187 5.01 8.91 -9.03
N ASP A 188 5.61 8.85 -7.84
CA ASP A 188 5.08 9.37 -6.59
C ASP A 188 6.25 9.59 -5.62
N HIS A 189 6.05 10.42 -4.60
CA HIS A 189 7.04 10.64 -3.53
C HIS A 189 8.44 11.09 -3.99
N MET A 190 8.53 11.92 -5.03
CA MET A 190 9.81 12.50 -5.50
C MET A 190 10.40 13.52 -4.50
N ASP A 191 9.64 13.89 -3.47
CA ASP A 191 10.13 14.61 -2.28
C ASP A 191 10.94 13.72 -1.32
N ARG A 192 10.87 12.39 -1.47
CA ARG A 192 11.50 11.40 -0.58
C ARG A 192 12.55 10.54 -1.28
N TYR A 193 12.40 10.29 -2.57
CA TYR A 193 13.37 9.54 -3.37
C TYR A 193 14.16 10.48 -4.28
N PRO A 194 15.46 10.22 -4.52
CA PRO A 194 16.26 11.03 -5.43
C PRO A 194 15.76 10.95 -6.89
N ASP A 195 15.17 9.82 -7.26
CA ASP A 195 14.64 9.53 -8.59
C ASP A 195 13.62 8.39 -8.57
N PHE A 196 13.01 8.13 -9.73
CA PHE A 196 12.03 7.07 -9.92
C PHE A 196 12.62 5.66 -9.82
N GLU A 197 13.91 5.49 -10.11
CA GLU A 197 14.61 4.20 -10.02
C GLU A 197 14.78 3.77 -8.55
N ALA A 198 15.12 4.70 -7.66
CA ALA A 198 15.18 4.48 -6.23
C ALA A 198 13.81 4.11 -5.65
N TYR A 199 12.73 4.78 -6.09
CA TYR A 199 11.37 4.42 -5.70
C TYR A 199 10.96 3.02 -6.20
N THR A 200 11.32 2.70 -7.44
CA THR A 200 11.09 1.37 -8.04
C THR A 200 11.85 0.30 -7.26
N SER A 201 13.12 0.54 -6.95
CA SER A 201 13.98 -0.36 -6.17
C SER A 201 13.41 -0.58 -4.78
N SER A 202 12.89 0.46 -4.12
CA SER A 202 12.21 0.36 -2.83
C SER A 202 11.02 -0.60 -2.88
N LYS A 203 10.13 -0.47 -3.88
CA LYS A 203 8.99 -1.40 -4.03
C LYS A 203 9.41 -2.82 -4.38
N TYR A 204 10.47 -2.99 -5.16
CA TYR A 204 11.00 -4.30 -5.52
C TYR A 204 11.39 -5.13 -4.29
N ARG A 205 11.79 -4.48 -3.19
CA ARG A 205 12.20 -5.15 -1.95
C ARG A 205 11.12 -6.06 -1.35
N ILE A 206 9.85 -5.92 -1.71
CA ILE A 206 8.78 -6.85 -1.31
C ILE A 206 9.05 -8.31 -1.73
N PHE A 207 9.94 -8.53 -2.71
CA PHE A 207 10.36 -9.85 -3.19
C PHE A 207 11.72 -10.29 -2.66
N GLU A 208 12.48 -9.41 -2.01
CA GLU A 208 13.92 -9.55 -1.68
C GLU A 208 14.23 -10.87 -0.94
N ASN A 209 13.39 -11.19 0.05
CA ASN A 209 13.57 -12.36 0.90
C ASN A 209 12.73 -13.58 0.49
N GLN A 210 11.88 -13.46 -0.52
CA GLN A 210 11.06 -14.58 -0.99
C GLN A 210 11.93 -15.70 -1.59
N GLN A 211 11.45 -16.94 -1.44
CA GLN A 211 12.10 -18.14 -1.97
C GLN A 211 11.20 -18.85 -2.98
N ALA A 212 11.69 -19.94 -3.57
CA ALA A 212 11.01 -20.67 -4.64
C ALA A 212 9.67 -21.31 -4.24
N ASP A 213 9.38 -21.45 -2.95
CA ASP A 213 8.10 -21.93 -2.43
C ASP A 213 7.10 -20.80 -2.16
N ASP A 214 7.52 -19.53 -2.25
CA ASP A 214 6.67 -18.34 -2.10
C ASP A 214 6.09 -17.90 -3.43
N ILE A 215 5.14 -16.98 -3.39
CA ILE A 215 4.35 -16.56 -4.54
C ILE A 215 4.47 -15.05 -4.74
N ALA A 216 4.64 -14.65 -6.01
CA ALA A 216 4.61 -13.26 -6.43
C ALA A 216 3.45 -13.05 -7.42
N VAL A 217 2.46 -12.27 -7.00
CA VAL A 217 1.34 -11.82 -7.84
C VAL A 217 1.71 -10.46 -8.44
N ILE A 218 1.92 -10.41 -9.75
CA ILE A 218 2.48 -9.24 -10.43
C ILE A 218 1.61 -8.78 -11.59
N ASN A 219 1.62 -7.48 -11.84
CA ASN A 219 0.92 -6.91 -12.99
C ASN A 219 1.65 -7.27 -14.30
N GLY A 220 1.02 -8.14 -15.09
CA GLY A 220 1.48 -8.54 -16.40
C GLY A 220 1.19 -7.51 -17.49
N SER A 221 0.32 -6.53 -17.26
CA SER A 221 0.07 -5.42 -18.19
C SER A 221 1.18 -4.36 -18.13
N ASP A 222 1.85 -4.20 -16.99
CA ASP A 222 2.86 -3.18 -16.75
C ASP A 222 4.28 -3.63 -17.23
N PRO A 223 4.86 -2.98 -18.27
CA PRO A 223 6.18 -3.34 -18.80
C PRO A 223 7.32 -3.19 -17.78
N LEU A 224 7.24 -2.20 -16.88
CA LEU A 224 8.26 -1.98 -15.86
C LEU A 224 8.24 -3.13 -14.86
N ILE A 225 7.06 -3.52 -14.37
CA ILE A 225 6.92 -4.66 -13.46
C ILE A 225 7.42 -5.94 -14.14
N ARG A 226 7.04 -6.19 -15.40
CA ARG A 226 7.55 -7.36 -16.15
C ARG A 226 9.08 -7.38 -16.21
N SER A 227 9.70 -6.23 -16.44
CA SER A 227 11.15 -6.07 -16.53
C SER A 227 11.85 -6.37 -15.20
N ILE A 228 11.46 -5.69 -14.13
CA ILE A 228 12.15 -5.81 -12.83
C ILE A 228 11.90 -7.17 -12.15
N THR A 229 10.84 -7.90 -12.53
CA THR A 229 10.47 -9.19 -11.94
C THR A 229 10.88 -10.41 -12.78
N GLN A 230 11.74 -10.24 -13.80
CA GLN A 230 12.20 -11.36 -14.63
C GLN A 230 12.84 -12.48 -13.80
N ASN A 231 13.71 -12.11 -12.85
CA ASN A 231 14.60 -13.02 -12.12
C ASN A 231 14.27 -13.17 -10.63
N ILE A 232 13.04 -12.87 -10.21
CA ILE A 232 12.64 -13.12 -8.81
C ILE A 232 12.62 -14.62 -8.52
N LYS A 233 12.94 -14.99 -7.27
CA LYS A 233 12.97 -16.40 -6.83
C LYS A 233 11.57 -17.01 -6.69
N ALA A 234 10.58 -16.20 -6.30
CA ALA A 234 9.21 -16.64 -6.06
C ALA A 234 8.51 -17.15 -7.33
N LYS A 235 7.53 -18.03 -7.15
CA LYS A 235 6.66 -18.48 -8.23
C LYS A 235 5.79 -17.33 -8.70
N LYS A 236 5.92 -16.96 -9.98
CA LYS A 236 5.15 -15.89 -10.60
C LYS A 236 3.72 -16.32 -10.91
N MET A 237 2.78 -15.48 -10.52
CA MET A 237 1.39 -15.47 -10.96
C MET A 237 1.11 -14.08 -11.53
N THR A 238 0.54 -13.99 -12.72
CA THR A 238 0.36 -12.69 -13.39
C THR A 238 -1.11 -12.33 -13.54
N PHE A 239 -1.46 -11.07 -13.30
CA PHE A 239 -2.77 -10.54 -13.69
C PHE A 239 -2.59 -9.51 -14.79
N TYR A 240 -3.48 -9.48 -15.79
CA TYR A 240 -3.36 -8.55 -16.91
C TYR A 240 -4.68 -8.43 -17.68
N HIS A 241 -4.80 -7.37 -18.45
CA HIS A 241 -5.82 -7.26 -19.49
C HIS A 241 -5.39 -8.02 -20.74
N ARG A 242 -6.30 -8.81 -21.34
CA ARG A 242 -5.97 -9.66 -22.49
C ARG A 242 -5.31 -8.90 -23.64
N GLU A 243 -5.72 -7.67 -23.89
CA GLU A 243 -5.17 -6.82 -24.95
C GLU A 243 -3.72 -6.38 -24.72
N ASP A 244 -3.23 -6.42 -23.47
CA ASP A 244 -1.85 -6.04 -23.15
C ASP A 244 -0.89 -7.23 -23.17
N ASN A 245 -1.40 -8.46 -23.28
CA ASN A 245 -0.60 -9.64 -23.02
C ASN A 245 0.23 -10.08 -24.24
N ASN A 246 1.55 -10.04 -24.07
CA ASN A 246 2.53 -10.50 -25.05
C ASN A 246 3.10 -11.91 -24.76
N ALA A 247 2.64 -12.62 -23.71
CA ALA A 247 3.13 -13.98 -23.41
C ALA A 247 2.13 -14.87 -22.64
N ALA A 248 2.07 -16.17 -22.94
CA ALA A 248 1.22 -17.12 -22.22
C ALA A 248 1.77 -17.41 -20.81
N ALA A 249 1.23 -16.75 -19.79
CA ALA A 249 1.57 -17.03 -18.40
C ALA A 249 0.89 -18.31 -17.90
N LEU A 250 1.67 -19.22 -17.29
CA LEU A 250 1.17 -20.52 -16.82
C LEU A 250 0.16 -20.41 -15.67
N ASN A 251 0.35 -19.43 -14.78
CA ASN A 251 -0.56 -19.14 -13.68
C ASN A 251 -0.99 -17.68 -13.80
N SER A 252 -2.28 -17.43 -14.08
CA SER A 252 -2.72 -16.08 -14.41
C SER A 252 -4.18 -15.79 -14.06
N ALA A 253 -4.48 -14.49 -13.93
CA ALA A 253 -5.82 -13.94 -13.92
C ALA A 253 -5.94 -12.96 -15.10
N THR A 254 -6.64 -13.37 -16.16
CA THR A 254 -6.81 -12.57 -17.37
C THR A 254 -8.13 -11.82 -17.35
N ILE A 255 -8.09 -10.50 -17.39
CA ILE A 255 -9.26 -9.63 -17.51
C ILE A 255 -9.67 -9.57 -18.98
N ASN A 256 -10.93 -9.91 -19.23
CA ASN A 256 -11.53 -10.00 -20.56
C ASN A 256 -12.88 -9.30 -20.59
N TRP A 257 -13.34 -9.00 -21.80
CA TRP A 257 -14.67 -8.49 -22.06
C TRP A 257 -15.48 -9.52 -22.83
N ASN A 258 -16.71 -9.76 -22.40
CA ASN A 258 -17.69 -10.48 -23.19
C ASN A 258 -18.25 -9.52 -24.25
N GLY A 259 -17.83 -9.69 -25.50
CA GLY A 259 -18.21 -8.82 -26.62
C GLY A 259 -19.72 -8.75 -26.88
N SER A 260 -20.52 -9.69 -26.35
CA SER A 260 -21.98 -9.71 -26.49
C SER A 260 -22.70 -8.85 -25.44
N SER A 261 -22.14 -8.73 -24.23
CA SER A 261 -22.80 -8.09 -23.08
C SER A 261 -22.06 -6.88 -22.54
N ASN A 262 -20.89 -6.55 -23.10
CA ASN A 262 -19.96 -5.54 -22.60
C ASN A 262 -19.58 -5.75 -21.11
N ALA A 263 -19.78 -6.96 -20.60
CA ALA A 263 -19.47 -7.32 -19.22
C ALA A 263 -18.05 -7.87 -19.15
N ALA A 264 -17.26 -7.39 -18.19
CA ALA A 264 -15.94 -7.91 -17.93
C ALA A 264 -16.00 -9.24 -17.14
N PHE A 265 -15.00 -10.09 -17.32
CA PHE A 265 -14.78 -11.29 -16.52
C PHE A 265 -13.28 -11.56 -16.33
N ILE A 266 -12.94 -12.33 -15.31
CA ILE A 266 -11.57 -12.76 -15.01
C ILE A 266 -11.46 -14.26 -15.25
N GLY A 267 -10.70 -14.64 -16.29
CA GLY A 267 -10.33 -16.03 -16.53
C GLY A 267 -9.13 -16.41 -15.67
N VAL A 268 -9.25 -17.48 -14.89
CA VAL A 268 -8.18 -17.98 -14.01
C VAL A 268 -7.53 -19.20 -14.64
N GLN A 269 -6.20 -19.19 -14.70
CA GLN A 269 -5.40 -20.27 -15.25
C GLN A 269 -4.38 -20.76 -14.21
N SER A 270 -4.19 -22.08 -14.13
CA SER A 270 -3.08 -22.69 -13.41
C SER A 270 -2.44 -23.79 -14.24
N GLN A 271 -1.10 -23.83 -14.24
CA GLN A 271 -0.30 -24.75 -15.06
C GLN A 271 -0.74 -24.81 -16.53
N GLY A 272 -1.10 -23.66 -17.10
CA GLY A 272 -1.54 -23.57 -18.49
C GLY A 272 -2.99 -24.00 -18.75
N LYS A 273 -3.74 -24.46 -17.74
CA LYS A 273 -5.14 -24.88 -17.88
C LYS A 273 -6.08 -23.89 -17.21
N GLN A 274 -7.23 -23.63 -17.85
CA GLN A 274 -8.28 -22.82 -17.23
C GLN A 274 -8.84 -23.59 -16.02
N THR A 275 -8.81 -22.95 -14.85
CA THR A 275 -9.26 -23.53 -13.57
C THR A 275 -10.47 -22.81 -13.00
N GLY A 276 -10.81 -21.63 -13.53
CA GLY A 276 -11.95 -20.86 -13.06
C GLY A 276 -12.29 -19.67 -13.95
N SER A 277 -13.45 -19.10 -13.69
CA SER A 277 -13.89 -17.82 -14.25
C SER A 277 -14.67 -17.06 -13.20
N ILE A 278 -14.47 -15.75 -13.14
CA ILE A 278 -15.15 -14.84 -12.22
C ILE A 278 -15.84 -13.77 -13.05
N GLU A 279 -17.15 -13.64 -12.92
CA GLU A 279 -17.92 -12.60 -13.60
C GLU A 279 -17.77 -11.26 -12.86
N LEU A 280 -17.58 -10.17 -13.59
CA LEU A 280 -17.50 -8.82 -13.01
C LEU A 280 -18.75 -7.99 -13.27
N SER A 281 -19.82 -8.61 -13.77
CA SER A 281 -21.13 -7.98 -14.00
C SER A 281 -21.72 -7.38 -12.71
N GLY A 282 -21.49 -8.02 -11.55
CA GLY A 282 -21.89 -7.53 -10.23
C GLY A 282 -20.88 -6.59 -9.55
N TYR A 283 -19.69 -6.40 -10.11
CA TYR A 283 -18.64 -5.59 -9.50
C TYR A 283 -18.88 -4.10 -9.76
N LYS A 284 -19.14 -3.34 -8.69
CA LYS A 284 -19.61 -1.95 -8.81
C LYS A 284 -18.51 -0.93 -9.11
N LEU A 285 -17.23 -1.29 -8.92
CA LEU A 285 -16.13 -0.35 -9.12
C LEU A 285 -15.76 -0.27 -10.59
N ALA A 286 -15.96 0.92 -11.16
CA ALA A 286 -15.64 1.22 -12.54
C ALA A 286 -14.13 1.48 -12.73
N GLY A 287 -13.67 1.35 -13.98
CA GLY A 287 -12.31 1.70 -14.39
C GLY A 287 -11.36 0.51 -14.45
N ARG A 288 -10.43 0.58 -15.41
CA ARG A 288 -9.43 -0.46 -15.70
C ARG A 288 -8.67 -0.91 -14.44
N HIS A 289 -8.15 0.06 -13.70
CA HIS A 289 -7.39 -0.18 -12.47
C HIS A 289 -8.18 -0.93 -11.39
N ASN A 290 -9.51 -0.80 -11.33
CA ASN A 290 -10.32 -1.54 -10.37
C ASN A 290 -10.52 -3.00 -10.78
N LEU A 291 -10.52 -3.30 -12.09
CA LEU A 291 -10.50 -4.68 -12.59
C LEU A 291 -9.14 -5.33 -12.31
N GLU A 292 -8.04 -4.58 -12.45
CA GLU A 292 -6.69 -5.00 -12.07
C GLU A 292 -6.62 -5.32 -10.56
N ASN A 293 -7.15 -4.44 -9.70
CA ASN A 293 -7.24 -4.68 -8.26
C ASN A 293 -8.01 -5.97 -7.95
N ALA A 294 -9.16 -6.18 -8.61
CA ALA A 294 -9.97 -7.39 -8.44
C ALA A 294 -9.23 -8.66 -8.88
N ALA A 295 -8.52 -8.61 -10.02
CA ALA A 295 -7.74 -9.74 -10.53
C ALA A 295 -6.55 -10.07 -9.64
N ALA A 296 -5.82 -9.06 -9.17
CA ALA A 296 -4.70 -9.24 -8.25
C ALA A 296 -5.17 -9.84 -6.91
N ALA A 297 -6.24 -9.29 -6.31
CA ALA A 297 -6.82 -9.81 -5.07
C ALA A 297 -7.33 -11.25 -5.23
N SER A 298 -8.03 -11.54 -6.33
CA SER A 298 -8.54 -12.90 -6.62
C SER A 298 -7.41 -13.91 -6.74
N LEU A 299 -6.35 -13.56 -7.48
CA LEU A 299 -5.21 -14.45 -7.69
C LEU A 299 -4.44 -14.70 -6.38
N ALA A 300 -4.26 -13.67 -5.56
CA ALA A 300 -3.66 -13.78 -4.23
C ALA A 300 -4.51 -14.61 -3.26
N ALA A 301 -5.85 -14.48 -3.29
CA ALA A 301 -6.76 -15.27 -2.47
C ALA A 301 -6.71 -16.76 -2.84
N LEU A 302 -6.78 -17.07 -4.14
CA LEU A 302 -6.68 -18.45 -4.65
C LEU A 302 -5.34 -19.10 -4.29
N ALA A 303 -4.25 -18.33 -4.32
CA ALA A 303 -2.90 -18.78 -3.99
C ALA A 303 -2.75 -19.34 -2.56
N VAL A 304 -3.65 -18.97 -1.65
CA VAL A 304 -3.65 -19.41 -0.24
C VAL A 304 -4.88 -20.24 0.13
N GLY A 305 -5.65 -20.69 -0.87
CA GLY A 305 -6.80 -21.59 -0.65
C GLY A 305 -8.16 -20.90 -0.53
N GLY A 306 -8.28 -19.62 -0.89
CA GLY A 306 -9.59 -18.99 -1.09
C GLY A 306 -10.39 -19.70 -2.19
N SER A 307 -11.72 -19.67 -2.09
CA SER A 307 -12.61 -20.33 -3.05
C SER A 307 -13.12 -19.37 -4.14
N LEU A 308 -13.36 -19.87 -5.35
CA LEU A 308 -13.90 -19.06 -6.45
C LEU A 308 -15.28 -18.49 -6.10
N GLU A 309 -16.11 -19.26 -5.40
CA GLU A 309 -17.45 -18.89 -4.97
C GLU A 309 -17.41 -17.72 -3.98
N ALA A 310 -16.51 -17.78 -2.99
CA ALA A 310 -16.29 -16.70 -2.03
C ALA A 310 -15.75 -15.44 -2.70
N ILE A 311 -14.84 -15.58 -3.66
CA ILE A 311 -14.31 -14.47 -4.46
C ILE A 311 -15.43 -13.81 -5.28
N GLN A 312 -16.23 -14.60 -5.99
CA GLN A 312 -17.38 -14.11 -6.77
C GLN A 312 -18.38 -13.37 -5.88
N SER A 313 -18.75 -13.97 -4.73
CA SER A 313 -19.65 -13.35 -3.76
C SER A 313 -19.11 -12.04 -3.21
N THR A 314 -17.81 -11.99 -2.91
CA THR A 314 -17.16 -10.77 -2.41
C THR A 314 -17.22 -9.65 -3.43
N LEU A 315 -16.88 -9.92 -4.69
CA LEU A 315 -16.88 -8.91 -5.75
C LEU A 315 -18.28 -8.38 -6.04
N ASN A 316 -19.30 -9.26 -6.06
CA ASN A 316 -20.69 -8.86 -6.25
C ASN A 316 -21.20 -7.90 -5.15
N ASN A 317 -20.69 -8.06 -3.92
CA ASN A 317 -21.16 -7.31 -2.75
C ASN A 317 -20.26 -6.13 -2.36
N PHE A 318 -19.10 -5.96 -3.00
CA PHE A 318 -18.16 -4.90 -2.64
C PHE A 318 -18.66 -3.52 -3.11
N GLN A 319 -18.90 -2.62 -2.15
CA GLN A 319 -19.42 -1.27 -2.44
C GLN A 319 -18.34 -0.24 -2.75
N GLY A 320 -17.06 -0.62 -2.66
CA GLY A 320 -15.95 0.32 -2.67
C GLY A 320 -15.53 0.76 -1.27
N LEU A 321 -14.64 1.74 -1.25
CA LEU A 321 -14.10 2.34 -0.02
C LEU A 321 -14.36 3.83 -0.04
N SER A 322 -14.56 4.42 1.14
CA SER A 322 -14.72 5.86 1.25
C SER A 322 -13.50 6.59 0.68
N HIS A 323 -13.75 7.75 0.08
CA HIS A 323 -12.75 8.60 -0.56
C HIS A 323 -12.04 8.01 -1.79
N ARG A 324 -12.57 6.95 -2.41
CA ARG A 324 -12.03 6.33 -3.64
C ARG A 324 -13.11 6.25 -4.72
N LEU A 325 -13.22 7.30 -5.53
CA LEU A 325 -14.32 7.52 -6.48
C LEU A 325 -15.72 7.26 -5.86
N GLU A 326 -15.86 7.60 -4.58
CA GLU A 326 -17.06 7.33 -3.79
C GLU A 326 -18.19 8.26 -4.23
N PHE A 327 -19.31 7.71 -4.69
CA PHE A 327 -20.51 8.51 -4.93
C PHE A 327 -21.09 8.99 -3.61
N ILE A 328 -21.19 10.31 -3.43
CA ILE A 328 -21.69 10.92 -2.19
C ILE A 328 -23.18 11.21 -2.30
N THR A 329 -23.59 11.99 -3.30
CA THR A 329 -24.98 12.44 -3.46
C THR A 329 -25.22 13.07 -4.82
N THR A 330 -26.48 13.38 -5.10
CA THR A 330 -26.92 14.22 -6.21
C THR A 330 -27.59 15.48 -5.66
N VAL A 331 -27.11 16.66 -6.04
CA VAL A 331 -27.75 17.95 -5.71
C VAL A 331 -28.10 18.67 -6.99
N SER A 332 -29.38 18.99 -7.19
CA SER A 332 -29.88 19.69 -8.38
C SER A 332 -29.43 19.04 -9.71
N GLY A 333 -29.42 17.70 -9.77
CA GLY A 333 -28.99 16.94 -10.94
C GLY A 333 -27.47 16.77 -11.10
N VAL A 334 -26.65 17.37 -10.23
CA VAL A 334 -25.19 17.22 -10.24
C VAL A 334 -24.78 16.11 -9.28
N ARG A 335 -24.06 15.10 -9.78
CA ARG A 335 -23.51 14.00 -8.98
C ARG A 335 -22.17 14.41 -8.38
N PHE A 336 -21.99 14.17 -7.08
CA PHE A 336 -20.78 14.46 -6.34
C PHE A 336 -20.02 13.17 -6.04
N PHE A 337 -18.74 13.14 -6.40
CA PHE A 337 -17.84 12.02 -6.14
C PHE A 337 -16.69 12.49 -5.25
N ASN A 338 -16.36 11.69 -4.25
CA ASN A 338 -15.27 11.93 -3.32
C ASN A 338 -14.12 10.98 -3.65
N ASP A 339 -13.03 11.57 -4.14
CA ASP A 339 -11.80 10.86 -4.47
C ASP A 339 -10.58 11.45 -3.74
N SER A 340 -10.76 11.86 -2.48
CA SER A 340 -9.71 12.55 -1.73
C SER A 340 -8.48 11.68 -1.42
N LYS A 341 -8.52 10.37 -1.71
CA LYS A 341 -7.35 9.48 -1.68
C LYS A 341 -6.55 9.44 -2.99
N ALA A 342 -6.94 10.19 -4.03
CA ALA A 342 -6.11 10.42 -5.21
C ALA A 342 -5.01 11.45 -4.91
N THR A 343 -3.94 11.01 -4.25
CA THR A 343 -2.89 11.90 -3.73
C THR A 343 -1.63 12.00 -4.61
N ASN A 344 -1.71 11.53 -5.87
CA ASN A 344 -0.66 11.61 -6.88
C ASN A 344 -1.28 11.80 -8.28
N VAL A 345 -0.45 12.17 -9.25
CA VAL A 345 -0.84 12.52 -10.63
C VAL A 345 -1.52 11.34 -11.34
N ASP A 346 -0.95 10.15 -11.24
CA ASP A 346 -1.50 8.94 -11.88
C ASP A 346 -2.88 8.56 -11.32
N ALA A 347 -3.13 8.73 -10.01
CA ALA A 347 -4.43 8.47 -9.42
C ALA A 347 -5.53 9.38 -10.03
N VAL A 348 -5.21 10.66 -10.28
CA VAL A 348 -6.13 11.59 -10.96
C VAL A 348 -6.38 11.16 -12.40
N ALA A 349 -5.34 10.73 -13.13
CA ALA A 349 -5.48 10.21 -14.49
C ALA A 349 -6.46 9.02 -14.54
N ARG A 350 -6.25 8.05 -13.66
CA ARG A 350 -7.09 6.85 -13.51
C ARG A 350 -8.53 7.18 -13.10
N ALA A 351 -8.73 8.22 -12.30
CA ALA A 351 -10.04 8.70 -11.91
C ALA A 351 -10.80 9.34 -13.09
N LEU A 352 -10.13 10.20 -13.87
CA LEU A 352 -10.73 10.85 -15.04
C LEU A 352 -11.17 9.85 -16.11
N GLU A 353 -10.35 8.82 -16.36
CA GLU A 353 -10.66 7.74 -17.30
C GLU A 353 -11.87 6.88 -16.88
N ALA A 354 -12.24 6.89 -15.60
CA ALA A 354 -13.40 6.13 -15.11
C ALA A 354 -14.74 6.78 -15.48
N PHE A 355 -14.76 8.05 -15.87
CA PHE A 355 -15.98 8.77 -16.24
C PHE A 355 -16.19 8.80 -17.75
N SER A 356 -17.37 8.36 -18.18
CA SER A 356 -17.82 8.43 -19.59
C SER A 356 -18.27 9.83 -20.02
N SER A 357 -18.33 10.80 -19.10
CA SER A 357 -18.77 12.16 -19.36
C SER A 357 -17.86 13.17 -18.65
N PRO A 358 -17.62 14.36 -19.21
CA PRO A 358 -16.74 15.34 -18.59
C PRO A 358 -17.18 15.75 -17.17
N VAL A 359 -16.21 15.94 -16.28
CA VAL A 359 -16.42 16.27 -14.86
C VAL A 359 -16.04 17.72 -14.54
N ILE A 360 -16.47 18.23 -13.39
CA ILE A 360 -15.85 19.42 -12.78
C ILE A 360 -14.78 18.89 -11.82
N LEU A 361 -13.51 19.13 -12.12
CA LEU A 361 -12.39 18.61 -11.34
C LEU A 361 -11.96 19.63 -10.29
N ILE A 362 -11.89 19.21 -9.03
CA ILE A 362 -11.27 19.95 -7.94
C ILE A 362 -9.95 19.25 -7.61
N MET A 363 -8.82 19.94 -7.79
CA MET A 363 -7.50 19.37 -7.50
C MET A 363 -6.55 20.37 -6.84
N GLY A 364 -5.66 19.88 -5.99
CA GLY A 364 -4.78 20.73 -5.22
C GLY A 364 -4.27 20.06 -3.96
N GLY A 365 -3.35 20.71 -3.26
CA GLY A 365 -2.75 20.19 -2.03
C GLY A 365 -1.26 20.46 -1.96
N ARG A 366 -0.56 19.65 -1.15
CA ARG A 366 0.90 19.68 -1.00
C ARG A 366 1.57 19.21 -2.29
N ASP A 367 2.63 19.90 -2.70
CA ASP A 367 3.44 19.46 -3.83
C ASP A 367 4.44 18.37 -3.40
N LYS A 368 4.41 17.25 -4.12
CA LYS A 368 5.34 16.11 -3.93
C LYS A 368 6.28 15.92 -5.11
N GLY A 369 6.39 16.91 -5.99
CA GLY A 369 7.23 16.85 -7.20
C GLY A 369 6.60 16.06 -8.35
N GLY A 370 5.27 15.95 -8.41
CA GLY A 370 4.59 15.22 -9.48
C GLY A 370 4.58 15.99 -10.81
N ASN A 371 4.74 15.28 -11.92
CA ASN A 371 4.64 15.87 -13.26
C ASN A 371 3.18 16.10 -13.68
N PHE A 372 2.58 17.23 -13.27
CA PHE A 372 1.21 17.58 -13.65
C PHE A 372 0.98 17.71 -15.16
N GLY A 373 2.03 17.98 -15.95
CA GLY A 373 1.91 18.12 -17.40
C GLY A 373 1.39 16.86 -18.09
N SER A 374 1.61 15.68 -17.49
CA SER A 374 1.10 14.40 -18.00
C SER A 374 -0.43 14.29 -17.97
N LEU A 375 -1.11 15.11 -17.16
CA LEU A 375 -2.58 15.14 -17.09
C LEU A 375 -3.21 16.03 -18.17
N LYS A 376 -2.44 16.83 -18.90
CA LYS A 376 -2.97 17.88 -19.76
C LYS A 376 -4.01 17.37 -20.76
N GLU A 377 -3.67 16.31 -21.51
CA GLU A 377 -4.59 15.74 -22.50
C GLU A 377 -5.86 15.16 -21.86
N LEU A 378 -5.70 14.41 -20.75
CA LEU A 378 -6.82 13.81 -20.03
C LEU A 378 -7.75 14.88 -19.45
N VAL A 379 -7.19 15.93 -18.85
CA VAL A 379 -7.97 17.03 -18.28
C VAL A 379 -8.75 17.75 -19.37
N HIS A 380 -8.12 18.12 -20.49
CA HIS A 380 -8.85 18.76 -21.61
C HIS A 380 -9.96 17.88 -22.18
N LYS A 381 -9.78 16.57 -22.21
CA LYS A 381 -10.77 15.63 -22.76
C LYS A 381 -11.91 15.32 -21.78
N HIS A 382 -11.61 15.19 -20.49
CA HIS A 382 -12.53 14.67 -19.48
C HIS A 382 -12.99 15.72 -18.46
N THR A 383 -12.60 16.98 -18.59
CA THR A 383 -12.93 18.03 -17.61
C THR A 383 -13.65 19.20 -18.28
N LYS A 384 -14.80 19.59 -17.73
CA LYS A 384 -15.58 20.77 -18.16
C LYS A 384 -15.09 22.07 -17.48
N LYS A 385 -14.56 21.95 -16.27
CA LYS A 385 -14.01 23.07 -15.50
C LYS A 385 -13.01 22.55 -14.48
N LEU A 386 -11.86 23.22 -14.39
CA LEU A 386 -10.82 22.94 -13.42
C LEU A 386 -10.84 23.96 -12.27
N ILE A 387 -10.94 23.47 -11.03
CA ILE A 387 -10.85 24.27 -9.81
C ILE A 387 -9.56 23.86 -9.07
N VAL A 388 -8.61 24.79 -8.97
CA VAL A 388 -7.30 24.56 -8.35
C VAL A 388 -7.18 25.20 -6.96
N MET A 389 -6.54 24.50 -6.02
CA MET A 389 -6.34 24.97 -4.64
C MET A 389 -5.03 24.49 -4.00
N GLY A 390 -4.70 25.01 -2.82
CA GLY A 390 -3.55 24.57 -2.03
C GLY A 390 -2.18 25.04 -2.55
N GLU A 391 -1.12 24.49 -1.97
CA GLU A 391 0.29 24.84 -2.26
C GLU A 391 0.65 24.63 -3.74
N ALA A 392 0.19 23.52 -4.33
CA ALA A 392 0.49 23.17 -5.73
C ALA A 392 -0.31 23.96 -6.77
N LYS A 393 -1.20 24.89 -6.36
CA LYS A 393 -2.16 25.59 -7.24
C LYS A 393 -1.52 26.19 -8.50
N GLU A 394 -0.46 26.99 -8.33
CA GLU A 394 0.17 27.70 -9.44
C GLU A 394 0.89 26.75 -10.39
N LYS A 395 1.52 25.67 -9.86
CA LYS A 395 2.13 24.62 -10.69
C LYS A 395 1.10 23.86 -11.51
N VAL A 396 -0.03 23.47 -10.90
CA VAL A 396 -1.13 22.80 -11.59
C VAL A 396 -1.70 23.70 -12.69
N LYS A 397 -1.99 24.97 -12.37
CA LYS A 397 -2.52 25.93 -13.34
C LYS A 397 -1.55 26.12 -14.51
N SER A 398 -0.26 26.31 -14.24
CA SER A 398 0.75 26.47 -15.28
C SER A 398 0.92 25.24 -16.17
N ALA A 399 0.78 24.04 -15.60
CA ALA A 399 0.98 22.79 -16.34
C ALA A 399 -0.23 22.44 -17.23
N LEU A 400 -1.44 22.66 -16.72
CA LEU A 400 -2.68 22.24 -17.39
C LEU A 400 -3.28 23.32 -18.29
N GLY A 401 -3.01 24.60 -18.01
CA GLY A 401 -3.62 25.71 -18.74
C GLY A 401 -5.09 25.93 -18.38
N ASP A 402 -5.77 26.75 -19.19
CA ASP A 402 -7.18 27.06 -19.00
C ASP A 402 -8.07 25.94 -19.58
N VAL A 403 -9.05 25.50 -18.78
CA VAL A 403 -9.99 24.40 -19.07
C VAL A 403 -11.42 24.80 -18.72
#